data_AF-A0A523MI13-F1
#
_entry.id   AF-A0A523MI13-F1
#
_cell.length_a   1.000
_cell.length_b   1.000
_cell.length_c   1.000
_cell.angle_alpha   90.00
_cell.angle_beta   90.00
_cell.angle_gamma   90.00
#
_symmetry.space_group_name_H-M   'P 1'
#
loop_
_entity.id
_entity.type
_entity.pdbx_description
1 polymer ?
#
loop_
_entity_poly.entity_id
_entity_poly.type
_entity_poly.pdbx_seq_one_letter_code
_entity_poly.pdbx_strand_id
1 'polypeptide(L)'
;MVGIVGQSAVHQSLYDALTNLQHRGQDAAGIMTAEEGHLYLRKSTGLVRDVFQQRHMLRLRGNMGIGHVRYPTAGSASLAEAQPFYVNSPYG
;
A
#
# COMPACT_ATOMS: atom_id res chain seq x y z
N MET A 1 8.23 -2.54 -4.97
CA MET A 1 6.95 -1.91 -5.37
C MET A 1 6.18 -2.87 -6.27
N VAL A 2 4.86 -2.82 -6.22
CA VAL A 2 3.94 -3.61 -7.06
C VAL A 2 2.87 -2.67 -7.60
N GLY A 3 2.40 -2.89 -8.83
CA GLY A 3 1.20 -2.26 -9.38
C GLY A 3 0.36 -3.29 -10.10
N ILE A 4 -0.96 -3.23 -9.95
CA ILE A 4 -1.92 -4.14 -10.60
C ILE A 4 -3.07 -3.32 -11.16
N VAL A 5 -3.44 -3.61 -12.41
CA VAL A 5 -4.68 -3.17 -13.06
C VAL A 5 -5.39 -4.43 -13.52
N GLY A 6 -6.60 -4.67 -13.01
CA GLY A 6 -7.37 -5.88 -13.25
C GLY A 6 -8.82 -5.60 -13.63
N GLN A 7 -9.57 -6.66 -13.88
CA GLN A 7 -11.02 -6.61 -14.13
C GLN A 7 -11.85 -6.84 -12.84
N SER A 8 -11.18 -7.15 -11.73
CA SER A 8 -11.77 -7.43 -10.42
C SER A 8 -10.92 -6.81 -9.31
N ALA A 9 -11.41 -6.88 -8.06
CA ALA A 9 -10.76 -6.27 -6.91
C ALA A 9 -9.31 -6.75 -6.72
N VAL A 10 -8.36 -5.82 -6.60
CA VAL A 10 -6.91 -6.12 -6.62
C VAL A 10 -6.25 -6.19 -5.25
N HIS A 11 -6.97 -5.86 -4.17
CA HIS A 11 -6.37 -5.75 -2.83
C HIS A 11 -5.65 -7.03 -2.38
N GLN A 12 -6.23 -8.21 -2.65
CA GLN A 12 -5.64 -9.49 -2.22
C GLN A 12 -4.38 -9.79 -3.03
N SER A 13 -4.42 -9.62 -4.34
CA SER A 13 -3.26 -9.81 -5.21
C SER A 13 -2.11 -8.86 -4.86
N LEU A 14 -2.42 -7.61 -4.49
CA LEU A 14 -1.41 -6.67 -3.99
C LEU A 14 -0.81 -7.15 -2.65
N TYR A 15 -1.62 -7.60 -1.71
CA TYR A 15 -1.15 -8.16 -0.44
C TYR A 15 -0.24 -9.38 -0.63
N ASP A 16 -0.65 -10.32 -1.48
CA ASP A 16 0.12 -11.55 -1.75
C ASP A 16 1.45 -11.22 -2.43
N ALA A 17 1.43 -10.31 -3.42
CA ALA A 17 2.65 -9.85 -4.09
C ALA A 17 3.60 -9.13 -3.13
N LEU A 18 3.09 -8.29 -2.23
CA LEU A 18 3.92 -7.65 -1.20
C LEU A 18 4.48 -8.64 -0.19
N THR A 19 3.73 -9.68 0.17
CA THR A 19 4.20 -10.77 1.03
C THR A 19 5.38 -11.50 0.38
N ASN A 20 5.28 -11.80 -0.93
CA ASN A 20 6.40 -12.39 -1.68
C ASN A 20 7.62 -11.46 -1.75
N LEU A 21 7.39 -10.14 -1.79
CA LEU A 21 8.44 -9.13 -1.80
C LEU A 21 8.90 -8.68 -0.41
N GLN A 22 8.41 -9.29 0.68
CA GLN A 22 8.73 -8.89 2.06
C GLN A 22 10.24 -8.85 2.36
N HIS A 23 11.03 -9.68 1.67
CA HIS A 23 12.49 -9.70 1.76
C HIS A 23 13.16 -8.39 1.28
N ARG A 24 12.43 -7.54 0.54
CA ARG A 24 12.90 -6.24 0.03
C ARG A 24 12.61 -5.08 0.98
N GLY A 25 11.99 -5.33 2.13
CA GLY A 25 11.73 -4.30 3.13
C GLY A 25 10.81 -4.79 4.23
N GLN A 26 11.22 -4.60 5.49
CA GLN A 26 10.50 -5.10 6.67
C GLN A 26 10.04 -4.00 7.62
N ASP A 27 10.35 -2.74 7.30
CA ASP A 27 10.16 -1.61 8.21
C ASP A 27 8.77 -0.97 8.08
N ALA A 28 8.20 -0.95 6.87
CA ALA A 28 6.82 -0.50 6.64
C ALA A 28 6.21 -1.13 5.39
N ALA A 29 4.88 -1.14 5.33
CA ALA A 29 4.14 -1.55 4.14
C ALA A 29 2.95 -0.61 3.88
N GLY A 30 2.53 -0.53 2.62
CA GLY A 30 1.34 0.23 2.24
C GLY A 30 0.74 -0.23 0.91
N ILE A 31 -0.58 -0.15 0.83
CA ILE A 31 -1.40 -0.40 -0.37
C ILE A 31 -2.31 0.81 -0.57
N MET A 32 -2.37 1.26 -1.83
CA MET A 32 -3.34 2.24 -2.30
C MET A 32 -4.13 1.63 -3.45
N THR A 33 -5.45 1.68 -3.39
CA THR A 33 -6.33 1.26 -4.50
C THR A 33 -7.20 2.42 -4.95
N ALA A 34 -7.74 2.32 -6.17
CA ALA A 34 -8.62 3.34 -6.74
C ALA A 34 -9.92 2.74 -7.27
N GLU A 35 -11.04 3.39 -6.96
CA GLU A 35 -12.39 3.05 -7.45
C GLU A 35 -13.17 4.35 -7.66
N GLU A 36 -13.82 4.51 -8.81
CA GLU A 36 -14.72 5.65 -9.10
C GLU A 36 -14.14 7.03 -8.74
N GLY A 37 -12.86 7.25 -9.08
CA GLY A 37 -12.16 8.52 -8.80
C GLY A 37 -11.74 8.72 -7.34
N HIS A 38 -12.02 7.77 -6.45
CA HIS A 38 -11.60 7.79 -5.05
C HIS A 38 -10.37 6.92 -4.82
N LEU A 39 -9.50 7.36 -3.92
CA LEU A 39 -8.33 6.60 -3.47
C LEU A 39 -8.55 6.05 -2.06
N TYR A 40 -8.20 4.78 -1.87
CA TYR A 40 -8.25 4.10 -0.59
C TYR A 40 -6.84 3.72 -0.17
N LEU A 41 -6.39 4.22 0.98
CA LEU A 41 -5.03 4.03 1.46
C LEU A 41 -5.01 3.31 2.81
N ARG A 42 -4.20 2.25 2.89
CA ARG A 42 -3.73 1.69 4.15
C ARG A 42 -2.21 1.59 4.09
N LYS A 43 -1.54 2.22 5.07
CA LYS A 43 -0.10 2.07 5.30
C LYS A 43 0.22 2.07 6.79
N SER A 44 1.27 1.36 7.18
CA SER A 44 1.78 1.32 8.55
C SER A 44 3.24 0.87 8.58
N THR A 45 3.93 1.13 9.69
CA THR A 45 5.18 0.42 10.01
C THR A 45 4.91 -1.06 10.29
N GLY A 46 5.90 -1.90 10.05
CA GLY A 46 5.85 -3.35 10.24
C GLY A 46 5.74 -4.18 8.96
N LEU A 47 5.66 -5.50 9.16
CA LEU A 47 5.52 -6.49 8.09
C LEU A 47 4.13 -6.41 7.44
N VAL A 48 4.03 -6.84 6.19
CA VAL A 48 2.79 -6.85 5.41
C VAL A 48 1.63 -7.48 6.20
N ARG A 49 1.85 -8.65 6.82
CA ARG A 49 0.84 -9.35 7.63
C ARG A 49 0.33 -8.57 8.83
N ASP A 50 1.17 -7.70 9.41
CA ASP A 50 0.85 -6.92 10.61
C ASP A 50 0.15 -5.60 10.22
N VAL A 51 0.52 -5.04 9.07
CA VAL A 51 -0.06 -3.79 8.54
C VAL A 51 -1.50 -3.99 8.05
N PHE A 52 -1.80 -5.11 7.38
CA PHE A 52 -3.09 -5.37 6.74
C PHE A 52 -3.89 -6.43 7.48
N GLN A 53 -4.98 -6.00 8.12
CA GLN A 53 -5.95 -6.88 8.76
C GLN A 53 -7.22 -6.94 7.90
N GLN A 54 -8.11 -7.89 8.15
CA GLN A 54 -9.34 -8.07 7.37
C GLN A 54 -10.15 -6.76 7.22
N ARG A 55 -10.34 -6.00 8.30
CA ARG A 55 -11.02 -4.69 8.28
C ARG A 55 -10.31 -3.61 7.45
N HIS A 56 -9.01 -3.78 7.16
CA HIS A 56 -8.25 -2.90 6.28
C HIS A 56 -8.48 -3.32 4.83
N MET A 57 -8.43 -4.62 4.54
CA MET A 57 -8.63 -5.18 3.21
C MET A 57 -10.01 -4.84 2.65
N LEU A 58 -11.06 -4.91 3.48
CA LEU A 58 -12.43 -4.54 3.09
C LEU A 58 -12.58 -3.06 2.66
N ARG A 59 -11.65 -2.19 3.09
CA ARG A 59 -11.65 -0.77 2.73
C ARG A 59 -10.83 -0.47 1.46
N LEU A 60 -9.96 -1.38 1.03
CA LEU A 60 -9.12 -1.23 -0.16
C LEU A 60 -9.88 -1.66 -1.42
N ARG A 61 -10.90 -0.87 -1.79
CA ARG A 61 -11.80 -1.15 -2.92
C ARG A 61 -11.16 -0.80 -4.27
N GLY A 62 -11.68 -1.38 -5.34
CA GLY A 62 -11.28 -1.06 -6.70
C GLY A 62 -10.39 -2.09 -7.40
N ASN A 63 -10.32 -1.93 -8.72
CA ASN A 63 -9.69 -2.87 -9.64
C ASN A 63 -8.29 -2.42 -10.10
N MET A 64 -7.77 -1.34 -9.55
CA MET A 64 -6.40 -0.90 -9.75
C MET A 64 -5.78 -0.43 -8.44
N GLY A 65 -4.48 -0.60 -8.30
CA GLY A 65 -3.76 -0.16 -7.13
C GLY A 65 -2.27 -0.43 -7.18
N ILE A 66 -1.57 0.15 -6.21
CA ILE A 66 -0.13 0.02 -6.02
C ILE A 66 0.18 -0.39 -4.58
N GLY A 67 1.32 -1.05 -4.41
CA GLY A 67 1.81 -1.53 -3.13
C GLY A 67 3.30 -1.27 -2.95
N HIS A 68 3.72 -1.07 -1.70
CA HIS A 68 5.12 -0.85 -1.34
C HIS A 68 5.48 -1.56 -0.03
N VAL A 69 6.69 -2.11 0.03
CA VAL A 69 7.38 -2.53 1.26
C VAL A 69 8.66 -1.71 1.38
N ARG A 70 8.89 -1.12 2.54
CA ARG A 70 10.01 -0.21 2.81
C ARG A 70 11.14 -0.96 3.50
N TYR A 71 12.34 -0.86 2.95
CA TYR A 71 13.58 -1.21 3.64
C TYR A 71 14.00 -0.03 4.53
N PRO A 72 14.45 -0.25 5.77
CA PRO A 72 14.89 0.83 6.63
C PRO A 72 16.09 1.55 6.03
N THR A 73 15.97 2.86 5.83
CA THR A 73 17.06 3.74 5.39
C THR A 73 17.29 4.85 6.40
N ALA A 74 18.48 5.46 6.39
CA ALA A 74 18.74 6.60 7.26
C ALA A 74 17.68 7.70 7.04
N GLY A 75 17.01 8.13 8.12
CA GLY A 75 15.96 9.14 8.08
C GLY A 75 14.53 8.61 8.01
N SER A 76 14.28 7.40 7.50
CA SER A 76 12.93 6.87 7.32
C SER A 76 12.44 6.11 8.56
N ALA A 77 12.12 6.82 9.64
CA ALA A 77 11.70 6.19 10.91
C ALA A 77 10.19 6.29 11.16
N SER A 78 9.49 7.18 10.47
CA SER A 78 8.12 7.52 10.81
C SER A 78 7.09 6.77 9.96
N LEU A 79 5.88 6.63 10.51
CA LEU A 79 4.68 6.20 9.81
C LEU A 79 4.34 7.11 8.63
N ALA A 80 4.56 8.43 8.80
CA ALA A 80 4.27 9.43 7.78
C ALA A 80 5.00 9.10 6.48
N GLU A 81 6.24 8.64 6.60
CA GLU A 81 7.12 8.28 5.49
C GLU A 81 6.84 6.90 4.88
N ALA A 82 5.84 6.15 5.39
CA ALA A 82 5.44 4.92 4.73
C ALA A 82 4.85 5.27 3.35
N GLN A 83 5.21 4.50 2.33
CA GLN A 83 4.68 4.63 0.98
C GLN A 83 3.40 3.79 0.83
N PRO A 84 2.49 4.11 -0.11
CA PRO A 84 2.58 5.22 -1.06
C PRO A 84 2.23 6.60 -0.45
N PHE A 85 2.80 7.66 -1.03
CA PHE A 85 2.34 9.03 -0.83
C PHE A 85 1.24 9.40 -1.83
N TYR A 86 0.40 10.35 -1.43
CA TYR A 86 -0.63 10.96 -2.28
C TYR A 86 -0.66 12.47 -2.03
N VAL A 87 -0.89 13.23 -3.09
CA VAL A 87 -1.12 14.68 -3.05
C VAL A 87 -2.35 14.99 -3.90
N ASN A 88 -3.21 15.90 -3.43
CA ASN A 88 -4.28 16.47 -4.24
C ASN A 88 -3.82 17.86 -4.70
N SER A 89 -3.40 18.00 -5.96
CA SER A 89 -2.87 19.25 -6.54
C SER A 89 -3.61 19.52 -7.85
N PRO A 90 -3.95 20.79 -8.18
CA PRO A 90 -2.98 21.84 -8.39
C PRO A 90 -2.98 22.81 -7.22
N TYR A 91 -1.81 23.05 -6.62
CA TYR A 91 -1.67 24.13 -5.64
C TYR A 91 -2.05 25.45 -6.33
N GLY A 92 -3.14 26.07 -5.87
CA GLY A 92 -3.45 27.49 -6.07
C GLY A 92 -2.95 28.28 -4.89
#